data_AF-A0A7J4EFP4-F1
#
_entry.id   AF-A0A7J4EFP4-F1
#
_cell.length_a   1.000
_cell.length_b   1.000
_cell.length_c   1.000
_cell.angle_alpha   90.00
_cell.angle_beta   90.00
_cell.angle_gamma   90.00
#
_symmetry.space_group_name_H-M   'P 1'
#
loop_
_entity.id
_entity.type
_entity.pdbx_description
1 polymer ?
#
loop_
_entity_poly.entity_id
_entity_poly.type
_entity_poly.pdbx_seq_one_letter_code
_entity_poly.pdbx_strand_id
1 'polypeptide(L)'
;MKESKVSYFSIEERRPVIVHAFRRSSLRKRIAEYLYEISPSSSYPSEIAYHVKSTPTNVLGALRGMEPRYRREESLLNLSIVEAYMDGRRMRLYKLTDFGKEIVSSLKSE
;
A
#
# COMPACT_ATOMS: atom_id res chain seq x y z
N MET A 1 -8.25 22.83 -17.35
CA MET A 1 -7.72 21.49 -16.97
C MET A 1 -8.70 20.94 -15.94
N LYS A 2 -9.40 19.83 -16.22
CA LYS A 2 -10.49 19.34 -15.34
C LYS A 2 -9.90 18.95 -13.99
N GLU A 3 -10.31 19.66 -12.94
CA GLU A 3 -10.09 19.26 -11.55
C GLU A 3 -10.79 17.92 -11.33
N SER A 4 -9.97 16.88 -11.15
CA SER A 4 -10.44 15.57 -10.72
C SER A 4 -10.96 15.71 -9.30
N LYS A 5 -12.28 15.73 -9.13
CA LYS A 5 -12.94 15.64 -7.82
C LYS A 5 -12.48 14.35 -7.14
N VAL A 6 -11.51 14.43 -6.23
CA VAL A 6 -11.14 13.32 -5.37
C VAL A 6 -12.31 13.14 -4.39
N SER A 7 -13.08 12.07 -4.58
CA SER A 7 -14.13 11.66 -3.67
C SER A 7 -13.49 11.23 -2.35
N TYR A 8 -13.54 12.11 -1.35
CA TYR A 8 -13.18 11.83 0.03
C TYR A 8 -14.27 10.94 0.64
N PHE A 9 -14.31 9.67 0.24
CA PHE A 9 -15.03 8.66 1.01
C PHE A 9 -14.43 8.59 2.40
N SER A 10 -15.28 8.48 3.43
CA SER A 10 -14.83 8.36 4.81
C SER A 10 -14.07 7.03 5.02
N ILE A 11 -13.31 6.96 6.10
CA ILE A 11 -12.54 5.75 6.47
C ILE A 11 -13.47 4.55 6.58
N GLU A 12 -14.65 4.75 7.16
CA GLU A 12 -15.69 3.75 7.38
C GLU A 12 -16.21 3.17 6.06
N GLU A 13 -16.37 4.01 5.02
CA GLU A 13 -16.85 3.57 3.71
C GLU A 13 -15.82 2.71 2.97
N ARG A 14 -14.52 3.03 3.12
CA ARG A 14 -13.44 2.30 2.43
C ARG A 14 -12.96 1.07 3.19
N ARG A 15 -13.17 1.01 4.51
CA ARG A 15 -12.67 -0.06 5.39
C ARG A 15 -13.06 -1.46 4.91
N PRO A 16 -14.31 -1.77 4.50
CA PRO A 16 -14.68 -3.10 4.02
C PRO A 16 -13.86 -3.55 2.81
N VAL A 17 -13.62 -2.65 1.85
CA VAL A 17 -12.84 -2.94 0.64
C VAL A 17 -11.39 -3.23 1.00
N ILE A 18 -10.80 -2.45 1.90
CA ILE A 18 -9.41 -2.60 2.34
C ILE A 18 -9.21 -3.89 3.12
N VAL A 19 -10.09 -4.17 4.09
CA VAL A 19 -10.08 -5.43 4.85
C VAL A 19 -10.19 -6.60 3.88
N HIS A 20 -11.07 -6.52 2.88
CA HIS A 20 -11.22 -7.56 1.87
C HIS A 20 -9.94 -7.73 1.03
N ALA A 21 -9.27 -6.65 0.64
CA ALA A 21 -8.02 -6.69 -0.13
C ALA A 21 -6.86 -7.32 0.66
N PHE A 22 -6.76 -7.06 1.97
CA PHE A 22 -5.79 -7.71 2.86
C PHE A 22 -6.13 -9.17 3.12
N ARG A 23 -7.40 -9.50 3.36
CA ARG A 23 -7.84 -10.90 3.56
C ARG A 23 -7.53 -11.77 2.34
N ARG A 24 -7.68 -11.23 1.13
CA ARG A 24 -7.39 -11.94 -0.12
C ARG A 24 -5.91 -11.96 -0.51
N SER A 25 -5.08 -11.13 0.13
CA SER A 25 -3.65 -11.03 -0.20
C SER A 25 -2.80 -10.83 1.04
N SER A 26 -2.24 -11.94 1.54
CA SER A 26 -1.26 -11.91 2.64
C SER A 26 -0.04 -11.04 2.31
N LEU A 27 0.35 -10.94 1.04
CA LEU A 27 1.46 -10.08 0.62
C LEU A 27 1.15 -8.59 0.83
N ARG A 28 -0.06 -8.11 0.49
CA ARG A 28 -0.46 -6.72 0.72
C ARG A 28 -0.42 -6.37 2.21
N LYS A 29 -0.95 -7.28 3.05
CA LYS A 29 -0.91 -7.13 4.51
C LYS A 29 0.53 -7.01 5.02
N ARG A 30 1.41 -7.93 4.65
CA ARG A 30 2.83 -7.94 5.06
C ARG A 30 3.61 -6.70 4.61
N ILE A 31 3.34 -6.19 3.40
CA ILE A 31 3.95 -4.93 2.93
C ILE A 31 3.48 -3.75 3.77
N ALA A 32 2.17 -3.64 4.04
CA ALA A 32 1.64 -2.56 4.86
C ALA A 32 2.16 -2.62 6.31
N GLU A 33 2.28 -3.82 6.89
CA GLU A 33 2.88 -4.03 8.22
C GLU A 33 4.35 -3.63 8.27
N TYR A 34 5.16 -4.04 7.29
CA TYR A 34 6.55 -3.63 7.20
C TYR A 34 6.70 -2.10 7.07
N LEU A 35 5.91 -1.47 6.20
CA LEU A 35 5.95 -0.01 6.03
C LEU A 35 5.44 0.73 7.27
N TYR A 36 4.54 0.12 8.04
CA TYR A 36 4.12 0.63 9.35
C TYR A 36 5.27 0.58 10.37
N GLU A 37 6.03 -0.51 10.41
CA GLU A 37 7.15 -0.69 11.34
C GLU A 37 8.31 0.28 11.11
N ILE A 38 8.57 0.65 9.85
CA ILE A 38 9.64 1.62 9.52
C ILE A 38 9.14 3.08 9.50
N SER A 39 7.85 3.32 9.67
CA SER A 39 7.25 4.67 9.61
C SER A 39 7.91 5.60 10.66
N PRO A 40 8.24 6.86 10.30
CA PRO A 40 7.85 7.60 9.10
C PRO A 40 8.77 7.41 7.88
N SER A 41 9.70 6.46 7.93
CA SER A 41 10.62 6.18 6.82
C SER A 41 9.92 5.54 5.62
N SER A 42 10.62 5.51 4.49
CA SER A 42 10.19 4.90 3.24
C SER A 42 11.14 3.80 2.81
N SER A 43 10.67 2.88 1.97
CA SER A 43 11.52 1.83 1.39
C SER A 43 11.29 1.68 -0.11
N TYR A 44 12.27 1.14 -0.82
CA TYR A 44 12.19 0.84 -2.25
C TYR A 44 11.76 -0.63 -2.47
N PRO A 45 11.23 -0.99 -3.66
CA PRO A 45 10.62 -2.32 -3.88
C PRO A 45 11.50 -3.52 -3.54
N SER A 46 12.81 -3.48 -3.79
CA SER A 46 13.69 -4.62 -3.54
C SER A 46 13.99 -4.82 -2.05
N GLU A 47 14.09 -3.73 -1.28
CA GLU A 47 14.24 -3.82 0.18
C GLU A 47 12.94 -4.29 0.83
N ILE A 48 11.78 -3.76 0.39
CA ILE A 48 10.47 -4.29 0.79
C ILE A 48 10.42 -5.79 0.53
N ALA A 49 10.78 -6.22 -0.69
CA ALA A 49 10.78 -7.62 -1.09
C ALA A 49 11.64 -8.51 -0.18
N TYR A 50 12.81 -8.03 0.23
CA TYR A 50 13.69 -8.69 1.18
C TYR A 50 13.01 -8.91 2.53
N HIS A 51 12.47 -7.85 3.14
CA HIS A 51 11.82 -7.94 4.46
C HIS A 51 10.52 -8.75 4.44
N VAL A 52 9.72 -8.62 3.38
CA VAL A 52 8.47 -9.37 3.22
C VAL A 52 8.66 -10.73 2.51
N LYS A 53 9.89 -11.23 2.42
CA LYS A 53 10.23 -12.55 1.83
C LYS A 53 9.45 -12.83 0.54
N SER A 54 9.52 -11.91 -0.42
CA SER A 54 8.85 -11.98 -1.72
C SER A 54 9.78 -11.52 -2.83
N THR A 55 9.27 -11.45 -4.07
CA THR A 55 10.03 -10.90 -5.21
C THR A 55 9.67 -9.44 -5.45
N PRO A 56 10.59 -8.61 -5.97
CA PRO A 56 10.28 -7.22 -6.33
C PRO A 56 9.09 -7.10 -7.29
N THR A 57 8.91 -8.04 -8.22
CA THR A 57 7.77 -8.07 -9.14
C THR A 57 6.44 -8.25 -8.42
N ASN A 58 6.37 -9.18 -7.46
CA ASN A 58 5.16 -9.40 -6.66
C ASN A 58 4.87 -8.20 -5.75
N VAL A 59 5.91 -7.58 -5.18
CA VAL A 59 5.80 -6.35 -4.39
C VAL A 59 5.25 -5.21 -5.25
N LEU A 60 5.78 -5.00 -6.45
CA LEU A 60 5.26 -4.01 -7.39
C LEU A 60 3.79 -4.31 -7.75
N GLY A 61 3.45 -5.57 -8.01
CA GLY A 61 2.05 -5.96 -8.25
C GLY A 61 1.13 -5.59 -7.09
N ALA A 62 1.53 -5.89 -5.85
CA ALA A 62 0.76 -5.54 -4.66
C ALA A 62 0.65 -4.01 -4.45
N LEU A 63 1.73 -3.27 -4.71
CA LEU A 63 1.79 -1.81 -4.54
C LEU A 63 0.94 -1.06 -5.57
N ARG A 64 1.12 -1.33 -6.87
CA ARG A 64 0.54 -0.51 -7.97
C ARG A 64 -0.41 -1.26 -8.92
N GLY A 65 -0.61 -2.56 -8.72
CA GLY A 65 -1.31 -3.41 -9.68
C GLY A 65 -0.42 -3.89 -10.82
N MET A 66 -0.75 -5.06 -11.37
CA MET A 66 -0.07 -5.72 -12.48
C MET A 66 -1.02 -6.81 -13.01
N GLU A 67 -1.97 -6.39 -13.84
CA GLU A 67 -3.01 -7.26 -14.39
C GLU A 67 -2.44 -8.44 -15.20
N PRO A 68 -3.15 -9.57 -15.27
CA PRO A 68 -4.42 -9.88 -14.58
C PRO A 68 -4.22 -10.36 -13.13
N ARG A 69 -2.96 -10.57 -12.72
CA ARG A 69 -2.62 -11.22 -11.45
C ARG A 69 -2.86 -10.31 -10.25
N TYR A 70 -2.57 -9.03 -10.40
CA TYR A 70 -2.73 -8.03 -9.35
C TYR A 70 -3.69 -6.94 -9.82
N ARG A 71 -4.93 -7.02 -9.34
CA ARG A 71 -5.96 -6.03 -9.64
C ARG A 71 -5.54 -4.63 -9.19
N ARG A 72 -5.60 -3.65 -10.09
CA ARG A 72 -5.18 -2.27 -9.79
C ARG A 72 -6.02 -1.63 -8.69
N GLU A 73 -7.31 -1.89 -8.67
CA GLU A 73 -8.28 -1.33 -7.71
C GLU A 73 -8.02 -1.85 -6.29
N GLU A 74 -7.45 -3.05 -6.18
CA GLU A 74 -7.06 -3.65 -4.89
C GLU A 74 -5.60 -3.33 -4.49
N SER A 75 -4.88 -2.53 -5.28
CA SER A 75 -3.48 -2.20 -4.99
C SER A 75 -3.34 -1.23 -3.82
N LEU A 76 -2.23 -1.30 -3.08
CA LEU A 76 -2.01 -0.45 -1.90
C LEU A 76 -2.02 1.05 -2.22
N LEU A 77 -1.52 1.43 -3.39
CA LEU A 77 -1.60 2.82 -3.88
C LEU A 77 -3.03 3.24 -4.17
N ASN A 78 -3.82 2.40 -4.86
CA ASN A 78 -5.21 2.75 -5.21
C ASN A 78 -6.09 2.84 -3.96
N LEU A 79 -5.86 1.96 -3.00
CA LEU A 79 -6.51 1.97 -1.69
C LEU A 79 -6.01 3.09 -0.77
N SER A 80 -5.06 3.92 -1.21
CA SER A 80 -4.49 5.04 -0.44
C SER A 80 -3.81 4.64 0.88
N ILE A 81 -3.44 3.37 1.04
CA ILE A 81 -2.72 2.84 2.21
C ILE A 81 -1.24 3.23 2.17
N VAL A 82 -0.69 3.26 0.96
CA VAL A 82 0.70 3.61 0.69
C VAL A 82 0.71 4.77 -0.30
N GLU A 83 1.68 5.65 -0.17
CA GLU A 83 2.01 6.65 -1.18
C GLU A 83 3.40 6.37 -1.77
N ALA A 84 3.64 6.90 -2.97
CA ALA A 84 4.91 6.77 -3.66
C ALA A 84 5.44 8.13 -4.09
N TYR A 85 6.76 8.31 -3.96
CA TYR A 85 7.45 9.51 -4.42
C TYR A 85 8.79 9.13 -5.05
N MET A 86 9.34 10.05 -5.83
CA MET A 86 10.68 9.90 -6.41
C MET A 86 11.68 10.55 -5.48
N ASP A 87 12.76 9.86 -5.15
CA ASP A 87 13.90 10.49 -4.50
C ASP A 87 14.74 11.30 -5.52
N GLY A 88 15.68 12.11 -5.03
CA GLY A 88 16.60 12.88 -5.87
C GLY A 88 17.52 12.03 -6.77
N ARG A 89 17.50 10.70 -6.64
CA ARG A 89 18.29 9.73 -7.41
C ARG A 89 17.43 8.93 -8.40
N ARG A 90 16.20 9.38 -8.69
CA ARG A 90 15.23 8.72 -9.58
C ARG A 90 14.81 7.32 -9.09
N MET A 91 14.95 7.02 -7.81
CA MET A 91 14.40 5.82 -7.21
C MET A 91 13.00 6.09 -6.68
N ARG A 92 12.06 5.20 -6.95
CA ARG A 92 10.71 5.29 -6.40
C ARG A 92 10.67 4.66 -5.02
N LEU A 93 10.33 5.47 -4.03
CA LEU A 93 10.18 5.07 -2.64
C LEU A 93 8.69 5.00 -2.28
N TYR A 94 8.39 4.15 -1.31
CA TYR A 94 7.04 3.90 -0.83
C TYR A 94 7.02 4.05 0.69
N LYS A 95 6.01 4.72 1.21
CA LYS A 95 5.77 4.87 2.66
C LYS A 95 4.28 4.77 2.96
N LEU A 96 3.96 4.44 4.21
CA LEU A 96 2.58 4.40 4.66
C LEU A 96 2.01 5.83 4.71
N THR A 97 0.77 6.00 4.24
CA THR A 97 0.02 7.25 4.47
C THR A 97 -0.48 7.30 5.91
N ASP A 98 -0.90 8.47 6.39
CA ASP A 98 -1.52 8.55 7.72
C ASP A 98 -2.81 7.72 7.80
N PHE A 99 -3.62 7.74 6.74
CA PHE A 99 -4.76 6.83 6.59
C PHE A 99 -4.35 5.35 6.68
N GLY A 100 -3.27 4.96 6.01
CA GLY A 100 -2.73 3.62 6.08
C GLY A 100 -2.28 3.23 7.49
N LYS A 101 -1.71 4.16 8.26
CA LYS A 101 -1.31 3.92 9.66
C LYS A 101 -2.51 3.60 10.53
N GLU A 102 -3.58 4.39 10.43
CA GLU A 102 -4.81 4.17 11.18
C GLU A 102 -5.42 2.79 10.88
N ILE A 103 -5.51 2.44 9.58
CA ILE A 103 -6.01 1.13 9.17
C ILE A 103 -5.14 0.00 9.72
N VAL A 104 -3.82 0.03 9.49
CA VAL A 104 -2.92 -1.05 9.94
C VAL A 104 -2.91 -1.17 11.45
N SER A 105 -2.94 -0.04 12.17
CA SER A 105 -3.06 -0.04 13.64
C SER A 105 -4.36 -0.69 14.10
N SER A 106 -5.51 -0.35 13.48
CA SER A 106 -6.81 -0.93 13.84
C SER A 106 -6.86 -2.46 13.67
N LEU A 107 -6.14 -2.99 12.69
CA LEU A 107 -6.07 -4.43 12.40
C LEU A 107 -5.12 -5.20 13.33
N LYS A 108 -4.23 -4.51 14.05
CA LYS A 108 -3.34 -5.13 15.06
C LYS A 108 -3.98 -5.18 16.45
N SER A 109 -5.04 -4.39 16.68
CA SER A 109 -5.77 -4.33 17.95
C SER A 109 -6.92 -5.34 18.05
N GLU A 110 -7.16 -6.13 16.99
CA GLU A 110 -8.07 -7.29 16.97
C GLU A 110 -7.28 -8.59 17.17
#